data_AF-A0A948KJY9-F1
#
_entry.id   AF-A0A948KJY9-F1
#
_cell.length_a   1.000
_cell.length_b   1.000
_cell.length_c   1.000
_cell.angle_alpha   90.00
_cell.angle_beta   90.00
_cell.angle_gamma   90.00
#
_symmetry.space_group_name_H-M   'P 1'
#
loop_
_entity.id
_entity.type
_entity.pdbx_description
1 polymer ?
#
loop_
_entity_poly.entity_id
_entity_poly.type
_entity_poly.pdbx_seq_one_letter_code
_entity_poly.pdbx_strand_id
1 'polypeptide(L)'
;MPYTIDNPPEAVKGLPEHAIAIFVAAYNAAFEQYKGDEAKSAATAWAAVKMKYKQVDGEWVVKENRRSSNMAEISDDIKVDLEVPQKGREAIESLRTIYSDIIQEAGRRNAAMDSARLKKILALCQELLDSEEPEEKAAKEALKEARATLAWLKEQGATKTEDGASYPAAAFAYVPDPETPSGWKLRIWESLERQVTRGQLGKSAAALSPGGSLGKTSQMPATEVSAAKRKIRAEYRRLEVPDEEIPRWVKETESRTIISDVISLAEATISGKGVAQVIIIKSGLNSSKDRYYPAEVLARDYQVFEGVKMYADHPTEDEEKQRPERSIRDWVATLKNVHVDESGQLIGEAVIVEPWMQAKLANLRDQSMLSEMGISINAVGTASKGEIEGVKTNVIERIVRVRSVDFVTEPGAGGMVQIYEADRDADVDLVSLDILRERRPDLVKSIENEVKSQLLQEARKVMESEERIKELETQNAGLVQEKDDLQGKLTEAEKAGMKAEAKFAIDKAVGESELPELARARILEKFVGAESADGITEAIKAESDYIAALTEAGKVKGMGGNTTKTVEAGTQALREALKKTNPEWTDAQLDTAVSGR
;
A
#
# COMPACT_ATOMS: atom_id res chain seq x y z
N MET A 1 29.85 -19.26 -32.69
CA MET A 1 28.52 -19.70 -33.17
C MET A 1 27.80 -20.38 -32.00
N PRO A 2 26.47 -20.22 -31.82
CA PRO A 2 25.74 -21.01 -30.84
C PRO A 2 25.75 -22.49 -31.26
N TYR A 3 25.98 -23.39 -30.30
CA TYR A 3 26.01 -24.83 -30.54
C TYR A 3 24.60 -25.42 -30.48
N THR A 4 24.40 -26.57 -31.12
CA THR A 4 23.20 -27.40 -30.93
C THR A 4 23.60 -28.72 -30.27
N ILE A 5 22.63 -29.42 -29.67
CA ILE A 5 22.90 -30.73 -29.04
C ILE A 5 23.43 -31.72 -30.08
N ASP A 6 22.94 -31.65 -31.32
CA ASP A 6 23.35 -32.52 -32.44
C ASP A 6 24.69 -32.13 -33.07
N ASN A 7 25.18 -30.90 -32.83
CA ASN A 7 26.47 -30.43 -33.31
C ASN A 7 27.22 -29.63 -32.21
N PRO A 8 27.66 -30.31 -31.14
CA PRO A 8 28.35 -29.68 -30.03
C PRO A 8 29.85 -29.52 -30.34
N PRO A 9 30.59 -28.69 -29.58
CA PRO A 9 32.02 -28.52 -29.79
C PRO A 9 32.78 -29.83 -29.54
N GLU A 10 33.89 -30.03 -30.25
CA GLU A 10 34.66 -31.28 -30.22
C GLU A 10 35.06 -31.72 -28.79
N ALA A 11 35.35 -30.74 -27.93
CA ALA A 11 35.76 -30.96 -26.54
C ALA A 11 34.69 -31.62 -25.65
N VAL A 12 33.42 -31.66 -26.07
CA VAL A 12 32.31 -32.23 -25.28
C VAL A 12 31.62 -33.42 -25.94
N LYS A 13 32.01 -33.80 -27.17
CA LYS A 13 31.42 -34.95 -27.89
C LYS A 13 31.57 -36.29 -27.16
N GLY A 14 32.55 -36.41 -26.27
CA GLY A 14 32.77 -37.60 -25.44
C GLY A 14 32.04 -37.59 -24.09
N LEU A 15 31.21 -36.58 -23.79
CA LEU A 15 30.43 -36.51 -22.55
C LEU A 15 29.10 -37.27 -22.68
N PRO A 16 28.46 -37.65 -21.55
CA PRO A 16 27.09 -38.13 -21.57
C PRO A 16 26.14 -37.12 -22.22
N GLU A 17 25.14 -37.59 -22.97
CA GLU A 17 24.22 -36.74 -23.77
C GLU A 17 23.58 -35.59 -22.95
N HIS A 18 23.18 -35.88 -21.71
CA HIS A 18 22.63 -34.86 -20.81
C HIS A 18 23.67 -33.83 -20.35
N ALA A 19 24.96 -34.20 -20.22
CA ALA A 19 26.04 -33.25 -19.97
C ALA A 19 26.32 -32.35 -21.18
N ILE A 20 26.21 -32.89 -22.40
CA ILE A 20 26.29 -32.12 -23.65
C ILE A 20 25.16 -31.10 -23.71
N ALA A 21 23.93 -31.50 -23.38
CA ALA A 21 22.78 -30.60 -23.35
C ALA A 21 22.97 -29.44 -22.35
N ILE A 22 23.49 -29.74 -21.14
CA ILE A 22 23.82 -28.72 -20.14
C ILE A 22 24.88 -27.76 -20.68
N PHE A 23 25.94 -28.28 -21.30
CA PHE A 23 27.01 -27.47 -21.85
C PHE A 23 26.48 -26.52 -22.94
N VAL A 24 25.74 -27.04 -23.91
CA VAL A 24 25.22 -26.27 -25.05
C VAL A 24 24.27 -25.17 -24.58
N ALA A 25 23.33 -25.48 -23.67
CA ALA A 25 22.40 -24.50 -23.14
C ALA A 25 23.12 -23.38 -22.35
N ALA A 26 24.04 -23.75 -21.47
CA ALA A 26 24.81 -22.79 -20.68
C ALA A 26 25.76 -21.96 -21.55
N TYR A 27 26.37 -22.56 -22.58
CA TYR A 27 27.25 -21.87 -23.51
C TYR A 27 26.48 -20.82 -24.32
N ASN A 28 25.34 -21.19 -24.91
CA ASN A 28 24.57 -20.27 -25.75
C ASN A 28 24.02 -19.08 -24.95
N ALA A 29 23.51 -19.34 -23.73
CA ALA A 29 23.08 -18.28 -22.83
C ALA A 29 24.24 -17.36 -22.43
N ALA A 30 25.41 -17.93 -22.10
CA ALA A 30 26.59 -17.14 -21.76
C ALA A 30 27.17 -16.39 -22.96
N PHE A 31 27.08 -16.93 -24.17
CA PHE A 31 27.57 -16.31 -25.40
C PHE A 31 26.75 -15.06 -25.76
N GLU A 32 25.43 -15.11 -25.54
CA GLU A 32 24.56 -13.94 -25.63
C GLU A 32 24.91 -12.91 -24.55
N GLN A 33 25.04 -13.35 -23.30
CA GLN A 33 25.34 -12.48 -22.15
C GLN A 33 26.70 -11.77 -22.27
N TYR A 34 27.73 -12.48 -22.73
CA TYR A 34 29.10 -11.97 -22.84
C TYR A 34 29.43 -11.41 -24.24
N LYS A 35 28.39 -11.10 -25.05
CA LYS A 35 28.53 -10.46 -26.37
C LYS A 35 29.53 -11.17 -27.29
N GLY A 36 29.50 -12.50 -27.28
CA GLY A 36 30.34 -13.33 -28.12
C GLY A 36 31.74 -13.68 -27.59
N ASP A 37 32.04 -13.40 -26.31
CA ASP A 37 33.29 -13.86 -25.67
C ASP A 37 33.28 -15.39 -25.49
N GLU A 38 33.91 -16.10 -26.42
CA GLU A 38 33.94 -17.57 -26.46
C GLU A 38 34.63 -18.19 -25.24
N ALA A 39 35.69 -17.56 -24.74
CA ALA A 39 36.47 -18.10 -23.62
C ALA A 39 35.68 -18.04 -22.31
N LYS A 40 34.99 -16.92 -22.03
CA LYS A 40 34.12 -16.79 -20.85
C LYS A 40 32.87 -17.65 -20.94
N SER A 41 32.31 -17.79 -22.13
CA SER A 41 31.14 -18.63 -22.38
C SER A 41 31.47 -20.11 -22.18
N ALA A 42 32.63 -20.56 -22.67
CA ALA A 42 33.14 -21.91 -22.44
C ALA A 42 33.40 -22.18 -20.95
N ALA A 43 34.00 -21.24 -20.23
CA ALA A 43 34.24 -21.37 -18.79
C ALA A 43 32.94 -21.51 -17.99
N THR A 44 31.92 -20.73 -18.35
CA THR A 44 30.60 -20.76 -17.72
C THR A 44 29.87 -22.08 -17.99
N ALA A 45 29.94 -22.56 -19.23
CA ALA A 45 29.37 -23.84 -19.62
C ALA A 45 30.05 -25.03 -18.91
N TRP A 46 31.39 -25.03 -18.80
CA TRP A 46 32.13 -26.05 -18.05
C TRP A 46 31.83 -26.03 -16.55
N ALA A 47 31.58 -24.85 -15.97
CA ALA A 47 31.15 -24.74 -14.58
C ALA A 47 29.79 -25.41 -14.38
N ALA A 48 28.82 -25.17 -15.28
CA ALA A 48 27.51 -25.79 -15.23
C ALA A 48 27.56 -27.33 -15.34
N VAL A 49 28.40 -27.87 -16.24
CA VAL A 49 28.63 -29.32 -16.34
C VAL A 49 29.23 -29.86 -15.04
N LYS A 50 30.28 -29.22 -14.50
CA LYS A 50 30.95 -29.63 -13.25
C LYS A 50 30.07 -29.49 -12.01
N MET A 51 28.96 -28.76 -12.06
CA MET A 51 27.98 -28.76 -10.96
C MET A 51 27.21 -30.08 -10.86
N LYS A 52 26.91 -30.72 -12.00
CA LYS A 52 26.12 -31.96 -12.05
C LYS A 52 26.92 -33.22 -12.37
N TYR A 53 28.14 -33.07 -12.88
CA TYR A 53 29.01 -34.18 -13.24
C TYR A 53 30.38 -34.02 -12.56
N LYS A 54 31.06 -35.14 -12.32
CA LYS A 54 32.44 -35.21 -11.85
C LYS A 54 33.21 -36.20 -12.73
N GLN A 55 34.50 -35.95 -12.90
CA GLN A 55 35.36 -36.91 -13.60
C GLN A 55 35.88 -37.93 -12.58
N VAL A 56 35.70 -39.22 -12.85
CA VAL A 56 36.24 -40.34 -12.07
C VAL A 56 36.91 -41.29 -13.07
N ASP A 57 38.18 -41.61 -12.85
CA ASP A 57 38.99 -42.49 -13.72
C ASP A 57 39.00 -42.13 -15.22
N GLY A 58 38.90 -40.84 -15.53
CA GLY A 58 38.90 -40.32 -16.90
C GLY A 58 37.50 -40.17 -17.52
N GLU A 59 36.46 -40.76 -16.91
CA GLU A 59 35.08 -40.71 -17.39
C GLU A 59 34.22 -39.69 -16.61
N TRP A 60 33.26 -39.05 -17.30
CA TRP A 60 32.36 -38.08 -16.68
C TRP A 60 31.10 -38.76 -16.16
N VAL A 61 31.02 -38.93 -14.85
CA VAL A 61 29.87 -39.53 -14.16
C VAL A 61 29.00 -38.45 -13.52
N VAL A 62 27.69 -38.67 -13.47
CA VAL A 62 26.76 -37.77 -12.75
C VAL A 62 27.23 -37.71 -11.30
N LYS A 63 27.31 -36.50 -10.72
CA LYS A 63 27.46 -36.34 -9.29
C LYS A 63 26.21 -36.93 -8.64
N GLU A 64 26.35 -38.14 -8.10
CA GLU A 64 25.30 -38.75 -7.30
C GLU A 64 24.86 -37.77 -6.22
N ASN A 65 23.62 -37.31 -6.36
CA ASN A 65 22.91 -36.68 -5.28
C ASN A 65 22.82 -37.74 -4.18
N ARG A 66 23.31 -37.44 -2.99
CA ARG A 66 23.52 -38.40 -1.90
C ARG A 66 22.18 -38.86 -1.33
N ARG A 67 21.41 -39.63 -2.12
CA ARG A 67 20.07 -40.10 -1.79
C ARG A 67 19.56 -41.18 -2.74
N SER A 68 20.43 -42.07 -3.21
CA SER A 68 20.00 -43.37 -3.72
C SER A 68 21.20 -44.23 -4.07
N SER A 69 21.35 -45.31 -3.29
CA SER A 69 21.84 -46.63 -3.73
C SER A 69 23.26 -46.73 -4.27
N ASN A 70 24.16 -47.24 -3.42
CA ASN A 70 24.71 -48.58 -3.68
C ASN A 70 24.94 -49.33 -2.36
N MET A 71 23.93 -50.12 -2.03
CA MET A 71 24.00 -51.33 -1.24
C MET A 71 24.13 -52.48 -2.24
N ALA A 72 25.34 -52.73 -2.73
CA ALA A 72 25.77 -53.95 -3.40
C ALA A 72 27.28 -53.82 -3.64
N GLU A 73 28.02 -54.83 -3.22
CA GLU A 73 29.48 -54.99 -3.35
C GLU A 73 30.34 -54.22 -2.34
N ILE A 74 30.54 -54.85 -1.17
CA ILE A 74 31.84 -55.41 -0.75
C ILE A 74 31.55 -56.33 0.43
N SER A 75 31.73 -57.64 0.21
CA SER A 75 31.86 -58.62 1.28
C SER A 75 33.23 -58.48 1.94
N ASP A 76 33.25 -58.81 3.22
CA ASP A 76 34.41 -59.33 3.95
C ASP A 76 35.67 -58.46 3.90
N ASP A 77 35.69 -57.43 4.73
CA ASP A 77 36.61 -57.39 5.86
C ASP A 77 36.42 -56.09 6.66
N ILE A 78 36.60 -56.20 7.98
CA ILE A 78 36.53 -55.13 9.00
C ILE A 78 35.14 -54.95 9.63
N LYS A 79 34.81 -55.90 10.52
CA LYS A 79 33.98 -55.63 11.70
C LYS A 79 34.70 -54.61 12.58
N VAL A 80 34.18 -53.39 12.65
CA VAL A 80 34.34 -52.50 13.82
C VAL A 80 32.95 -52.01 14.20
N ASP A 81 32.50 -52.48 15.35
CA ASP A 81 31.24 -52.09 15.99
C ASP A 81 31.20 -50.57 16.20
N LEU A 82 30.32 -49.89 15.46
CA LEU A 82 29.85 -48.53 15.71
C LEU A 82 28.44 -48.41 15.09
N GLU A 83 27.47 -49.09 15.70
CA GLU A 83 26.04 -48.84 15.48
C GLU A 83 25.69 -47.43 16.01
N VAL A 84 25.77 -46.43 15.12
CA VAL A 84 25.08 -45.15 15.28
C VAL A 84 23.81 -45.19 14.43
N PRO A 85 22.60 -44.89 14.95
CA PRO A 85 21.35 -45.15 14.24
C PRO A 85 21.18 -44.22 13.02
N GLN A 86 21.25 -44.76 11.80
CA GLN A 86 21.04 -44.00 10.55
C GLN A 86 19.60 -43.46 10.38
N LYS A 87 18.60 -44.04 11.05
CA LYS A 87 17.17 -43.71 10.84
C LYS A 87 16.72 -42.34 11.40
N GLY A 88 17.43 -41.76 12.37
CA GLY A 88 17.16 -40.40 12.86
C GLY A 88 17.56 -39.29 11.88
N ARG A 89 18.60 -39.51 11.07
CA ARG A 89 19.15 -38.50 10.15
C ARG A 89 18.21 -38.14 9.01
N GLU A 90 17.49 -39.12 8.45
CA GLU A 90 16.56 -38.89 7.32
C GLU A 90 15.35 -38.04 7.73
N ALA A 91 14.84 -38.24 8.96
CA ALA A 91 13.73 -37.46 9.50
C ALA A 91 14.15 -36.00 9.74
N ILE A 92 15.35 -35.78 10.29
CA ILE A 92 15.92 -34.44 10.52
C ILE A 92 16.19 -33.69 9.20
N GLU A 93 16.75 -34.36 8.20
CA GLU A 93 16.95 -33.73 6.88
C GLU A 93 15.62 -33.37 6.22
N SER A 94 14.62 -34.26 6.29
CA SER A 94 13.28 -33.99 5.78
C SER A 94 12.61 -32.84 6.53
N LEU A 95 12.81 -32.76 7.85
CA LEU A 95 12.31 -31.68 8.70
C LEU A 95 12.92 -30.34 8.30
N ARG A 96 14.22 -30.30 7.98
CA ARG A 96 14.91 -29.10 7.48
C ARG A 96 14.29 -28.59 6.17
N THR A 97 14.01 -29.48 5.22
CA THR A 97 13.36 -29.10 3.95
C THR A 97 11.97 -28.53 4.22
N ILE A 98 11.13 -29.24 4.97
CA ILE A 98 9.76 -28.80 5.25
C ILE A 98 9.74 -27.51 6.07
N TYR A 99 10.67 -27.32 7.01
CA TYR A 99 10.82 -26.08 7.77
C TYR A 99 11.11 -24.88 6.85
N SER A 100 12.02 -25.03 5.89
CA SER A 100 12.28 -24.01 4.86
C SER A 100 11.04 -23.73 4.01
N ASP A 101 10.32 -24.78 3.58
CA ASP A 101 9.09 -24.63 2.80
C ASP A 101 8.00 -23.89 3.59
N ILE A 102 7.84 -24.19 4.88
CA ILE A 102 6.90 -23.51 5.78
C ILE A 102 7.25 -22.02 5.89
N ILE A 103 8.53 -21.66 6.06
CA ILE A 103 8.95 -20.25 6.15
C ILE A 103 8.67 -19.52 4.84
N GLN A 104 9.02 -20.11 3.70
CA GLN A 104 8.75 -19.51 2.39
C GLN A 104 7.26 -19.34 2.14
N GLU A 105 6.47 -20.37 2.44
CA GLU A 105 5.03 -20.37 2.24
C GLU A 105 4.31 -19.41 3.20
N ALA A 106 4.74 -19.36 4.47
CA ALA A 106 4.25 -18.39 5.45
C ALA A 106 4.58 -16.95 5.05
N GLY A 107 5.79 -16.71 4.53
CA GLY A 107 6.19 -15.41 3.99
C GLY A 107 5.35 -14.99 2.78
N ARG A 108 4.98 -15.92 1.89
CA ARG A 108 4.05 -15.67 0.77
C ARG A 108 2.64 -15.36 1.23
N ARG A 109 2.17 -16.03 2.29
CA ARG A 109 0.77 -15.98 2.72
C ARG A 109 0.45 -14.92 3.74
N ASN A 110 1.47 -14.38 4.42
CA ASN A 110 1.48 -13.18 5.28
C ASN A 110 0.45 -13.16 6.44
N ALA A 111 -0.84 -13.39 6.17
CA ALA A 111 -1.95 -13.57 7.11
C ALA A 111 -1.78 -14.77 8.08
N ALA A 112 -0.95 -15.76 7.73
CA ALA A 112 -0.75 -16.95 8.56
C ALA A 112 0.35 -16.80 9.63
N MET A 113 1.11 -15.71 9.62
CA MET A 113 2.22 -15.50 10.57
C MET A 113 1.77 -15.37 12.03
N ASP A 114 0.51 -15.00 12.27
CA ASP A 114 -0.05 -14.88 13.63
C ASP A 114 -0.78 -16.13 14.12
N SER A 115 -0.80 -17.20 13.32
CA SER A 115 -1.37 -18.47 13.74
C SER A 115 -0.53 -19.08 14.87
N ALA A 116 -1.14 -19.27 16.05
CA ALA A 116 -0.52 -19.98 17.18
C ALA A 116 0.02 -21.35 16.77
N ARG A 117 -0.64 -22.01 15.81
CA ARG A 117 -0.21 -23.26 15.18
C ARG A 117 1.14 -23.11 14.46
N LEU A 118 1.31 -22.05 13.68
CA LEU A 118 2.54 -21.79 12.93
C LEU A 118 3.71 -21.47 13.86
N LYS A 119 3.50 -20.60 14.86
CA LYS A 119 4.52 -20.25 15.86
C LYS A 119 4.99 -21.49 16.62
N LYS A 120 4.05 -22.35 17.04
CA LYS A 120 4.35 -23.60 17.74
C LYS A 120 5.20 -24.56 16.90
N ILE A 121 4.82 -24.77 15.63
CA ILE A 121 5.56 -25.73 14.80
C ILE A 121 6.94 -25.20 14.39
N LEU A 122 7.09 -23.89 14.15
CA LEU A 122 8.39 -23.28 13.84
C LEU A 122 9.35 -23.42 15.02
N ALA A 123 8.88 -23.16 16.26
CA ALA A 123 9.67 -23.34 17.47
C ALA A 123 10.11 -24.79 17.66
N LEU A 124 9.18 -25.75 17.50
CA LEU A 124 9.48 -27.18 17.60
C LEU A 124 10.49 -27.64 16.54
N CYS A 125 10.33 -27.19 15.29
CA CYS A 125 11.28 -27.48 14.22
C CYS A 125 12.66 -26.90 14.53
N GLN A 126 12.74 -25.67 15.01
CA GLN A 126 14.01 -25.00 15.32
C GLN A 126 14.74 -25.73 16.47
N GLU A 127 14.05 -26.05 17.56
CA GLU A 127 14.60 -26.79 18.70
C GLU A 127 15.21 -28.15 18.26
N LEU A 128 14.50 -28.89 17.42
CA LEU A 128 14.97 -30.18 16.91
C LEU A 128 16.10 -30.06 15.88
N LEU A 129 16.16 -28.96 15.11
CA LEU A 129 17.20 -28.71 14.11
C LEU A 129 18.50 -28.18 14.72
N ASP A 130 18.42 -27.52 15.88
CA ASP A 130 19.56 -26.99 16.64
C ASP A 130 20.14 -28.00 17.64
N SER A 131 19.46 -29.13 17.87
CA SER A 131 19.91 -30.22 18.74
C SER A 131 21.05 -31.03 18.11
N GLU A 132 22.10 -31.32 18.89
CA GLU A 132 23.23 -32.16 18.46
C GLU A 132 22.85 -33.66 18.36
N GLU A 133 21.93 -34.13 19.20
CA GLU A 133 21.41 -35.50 19.22
C GLU A 133 19.88 -35.52 19.35
N PRO A 134 19.14 -35.20 18.27
CA PRO A 134 17.69 -35.12 18.32
C PRO A 134 17.04 -36.51 18.40
N GLU A 135 16.03 -36.66 19.27
CA GLU A 135 15.29 -37.91 19.43
C GLU A 135 14.53 -38.27 18.13
N GLU A 136 14.78 -39.45 17.57
CA GLU A 136 14.20 -39.89 16.28
C GLU A 136 12.67 -39.87 16.28
N LYS A 137 12.04 -40.25 17.39
CA LYS A 137 10.58 -40.25 17.54
C LYS A 137 10.02 -38.82 17.51
N ALA A 138 10.67 -37.90 18.20
CA ALA A 138 10.31 -36.48 18.20
C ALA A 138 10.47 -35.86 16.82
N ALA A 139 11.56 -36.17 16.11
CA ALA A 139 11.79 -35.69 14.74
C ALA A 139 10.71 -36.17 13.74
N LYS A 140 10.25 -37.42 13.87
CA LYS A 140 9.17 -37.97 13.01
C LYS A 140 7.81 -37.33 13.29
N GLU A 141 7.45 -37.13 14.56
CA GLU A 141 6.20 -36.46 14.93
C GLU A 141 6.22 -34.99 14.48
N ALA A 142 7.32 -34.28 14.72
CA ALA A 142 7.50 -32.91 14.24
C ALA A 142 7.41 -32.81 12.72
N LEU A 143 8.00 -33.76 11.98
CA LEU A 143 7.90 -33.81 10.51
C LEU A 143 6.45 -34.00 10.04
N LYS A 144 5.67 -34.85 10.71
CA LYS A 144 4.26 -35.07 10.40
C LYS A 144 3.43 -33.80 10.64
N GLU A 145 3.62 -33.14 11.77
CA GLU A 145 2.92 -31.89 12.11
C GLU A 145 3.34 -30.72 11.20
N ALA A 146 4.63 -30.65 10.83
CA ALA A 146 5.17 -29.69 9.88
C ALA A 146 4.56 -29.87 8.49
N ARG A 147 4.48 -31.11 7.98
CA ARG A 147 3.81 -31.39 6.70
C ARG A 147 2.33 -31.01 6.71
N ALA A 148 1.62 -31.33 7.79
CA ALA A 148 0.22 -30.95 7.96
C ALA A 148 0.05 -29.42 8.02
N THR A 149 0.99 -28.71 8.63
CA THR A 149 0.98 -27.25 8.69
C THR A 149 1.31 -26.62 7.34
N LEU A 150 2.26 -27.18 6.60
CA LEU A 150 2.54 -26.75 5.22
C LEU A 150 1.34 -26.96 4.30
N ALA A 151 0.65 -28.10 4.41
CA ALA A 151 -0.57 -28.36 3.65
C ALA A 151 -1.69 -27.36 3.98
N TRP A 152 -1.93 -27.12 5.29
CA TRP A 152 -2.90 -26.11 5.74
C TRP A 152 -2.52 -24.69 5.28
N LEU A 153 -1.23 -24.33 5.36
CA LEU A 153 -0.73 -23.07 4.81
C LEU A 153 -1.11 -23.01 3.34
N LYS A 154 -0.84 -24.08 2.57
CA LYS A 154 -1.12 -24.22 1.13
C LYS A 154 -2.59 -24.03 0.73
N GLU A 155 -3.52 -24.17 1.66
CA GLU A 155 -4.95 -23.90 1.44
C GLU A 155 -5.33 -22.42 1.65
N GLN A 156 -4.52 -21.61 2.34
CA GLN A 156 -4.84 -20.20 2.60
C GLN A 156 -4.48 -19.30 1.40
N GLY A 157 -5.41 -18.52 0.86
CA GLY A 157 -5.07 -17.59 -0.24
C GLY A 157 -3.90 -16.66 0.11
N ALA A 158 -3.03 -16.38 -0.87
CA ALA A 158 -1.95 -15.42 -0.69
C ALA A 158 -2.50 -14.04 -0.32
N THR A 159 -1.71 -13.22 0.39
CA THR A 159 -2.12 -11.86 0.75
C THR A 159 -0.96 -10.89 0.63
N LYS A 160 -1.28 -9.62 0.37
CA LYS A 160 -0.31 -8.53 0.22
C LYS A 160 -0.47 -7.52 1.35
N THR A 161 0.60 -7.22 2.08
CA THR A 161 0.57 -6.12 3.05
C THR A 161 0.73 -4.77 2.35
N GLU A 162 -0.23 -3.89 2.56
CA GLU A 162 -0.15 -2.47 2.26
C GLU A 162 -0.72 -1.69 3.46
N ASP A 163 -0.10 -0.56 3.82
CA ASP A 163 -0.53 0.29 4.95
C ASP A 163 -0.76 -0.46 6.28
N GLY A 164 0.05 -1.49 6.55
CA GLY A 164 -0.02 -2.28 7.79
C GLY A 164 -1.14 -3.32 7.85
N ALA A 165 -1.95 -3.48 6.79
CA ALA A 165 -2.99 -4.51 6.71
C ALA A 165 -2.71 -5.51 5.57
N SER A 166 -3.11 -6.77 5.74
CA SER A 166 -2.92 -7.82 4.73
C SER A 166 -4.16 -8.02 3.88
N TYR A 167 -4.05 -7.75 2.58
CA TYR A 167 -5.17 -7.76 1.64
C TYR A 167 -5.15 -8.99 0.71
N PRO A 168 -6.29 -9.62 0.44
CA PRO A 168 -6.38 -10.72 -0.53
C PRO A 168 -6.29 -10.21 -1.98
N ALA A 169 -6.12 -11.11 -2.94
CA ALA A 169 -6.09 -10.77 -4.37
C ALA A 169 -7.33 -9.96 -4.83
N ALA A 170 -8.51 -10.25 -4.27
CA ALA A 170 -9.75 -9.54 -4.58
C ALA A 170 -9.67 -8.02 -4.30
N ALA A 171 -8.79 -7.59 -3.40
CA ALA A 171 -8.57 -6.18 -3.07
C ALA A 171 -7.77 -5.41 -4.13
N PHE A 172 -7.34 -6.04 -5.23
CA PHE A 172 -6.50 -5.44 -6.26
C PHE A 172 -7.16 -5.52 -7.64
N ALA A 173 -7.00 -4.46 -8.44
CA ALA A 173 -7.51 -4.43 -9.81
C ALA A 173 -6.61 -5.18 -10.81
N TYR A 174 -5.33 -5.37 -10.50
CA TYR A 174 -4.38 -6.13 -11.33
C TYR A 174 -3.69 -7.21 -10.50
N VAL A 175 -3.94 -8.47 -10.87
CA VAL A 175 -3.46 -9.69 -10.20
C VAL A 175 -3.01 -10.67 -11.28
N PRO A 176 -1.77 -10.55 -11.80
CA PRO A 176 -1.30 -11.41 -12.89
C PRO A 176 -1.08 -12.87 -12.44
N ASP A 177 -0.70 -13.06 -11.18
CA ASP A 177 -0.53 -14.37 -10.56
C ASP A 177 -1.08 -14.31 -9.12
N PRO A 178 -2.19 -15.01 -8.80
CA PRO A 178 -2.77 -15.08 -7.47
C PRO A 178 -1.87 -15.71 -6.38
N GLU A 179 -0.76 -16.35 -6.74
CA GLU A 179 0.19 -16.88 -5.77
C GLU A 179 1.39 -15.94 -5.54
N THR A 180 1.49 -14.86 -6.33
CA THR A 180 2.61 -13.90 -6.28
C THR A 180 2.15 -12.47 -5.94
N PRO A 181 1.92 -12.15 -4.65
CA PRO A 181 1.44 -10.83 -4.19
C PRO A 181 2.31 -9.63 -4.58
N SER A 182 3.60 -9.83 -4.83
CA SER A 182 4.52 -8.76 -5.25
C SER A 182 4.14 -8.17 -6.62
N GLY A 183 3.51 -8.98 -7.48
CA GLY A 183 3.01 -8.59 -8.78
C GLY A 183 1.68 -7.83 -8.74
N TRP A 184 0.94 -7.88 -7.64
CA TRP A 184 -0.39 -7.25 -7.57
C TRP A 184 -0.29 -5.74 -7.47
N LYS A 185 -1.13 -5.03 -8.22
CA LYS A 185 -1.14 -3.55 -8.27
C LYS A 185 -2.57 -3.03 -8.18
N LEU A 186 -2.67 -1.72 -7.94
CA LEU A 186 -3.94 -0.97 -7.95
C LEU A 186 -4.91 -1.50 -6.88
N ARG A 187 -4.56 -1.33 -5.61
CA ARG A 187 -5.45 -1.67 -4.50
C ARG A 187 -6.75 -0.89 -4.61
N ILE A 188 -7.88 -1.58 -4.63
CA ILE A 188 -9.24 -1.03 -4.73
C ILE A 188 -9.98 -1.09 -3.39
N TRP A 189 -9.49 -1.83 -2.40
CA TRP A 189 -10.04 -1.83 -1.03
C TRP A 189 -9.35 -0.79 -0.15
N GLU A 190 -10.14 0.04 0.53
CA GLU A 190 -9.66 1.04 1.49
C GLU A 190 -9.13 0.37 2.77
N SER A 191 -9.93 -0.55 3.32
CA SER A 191 -9.61 -1.42 4.46
C SER A 191 -10.27 -2.79 4.30
N LEU A 192 -9.99 -3.74 5.20
CA LEU A 192 -10.63 -5.05 5.19
C LEU A 192 -12.13 -4.97 5.51
N GLU A 193 -12.53 -3.98 6.29
CA GLU A 193 -13.93 -3.74 6.71
C GLU A 193 -14.69 -2.92 5.67
N ARG A 194 -14.09 -1.82 5.19
CA ARG A 194 -14.74 -0.92 4.23
C ARG A 194 -14.71 -1.45 2.80
N GLN A 195 -13.74 -2.31 2.48
CA GLN A 195 -13.50 -2.84 1.15
C GLN A 195 -13.50 -1.72 0.10
N VAL A 196 -14.25 -1.88 -1.00
CA VAL A 196 -14.27 -0.95 -2.12
C VAL A 196 -14.98 0.35 -1.75
N THR A 197 -14.29 1.48 -1.89
CA THR A 197 -14.87 2.82 -1.68
C THR A 197 -14.56 3.74 -2.86
N ARG A 198 -15.40 4.76 -3.06
CA ARG A 198 -15.19 5.77 -4.11
C ARG A 198 -13.82 6.46 -3.98
N GLY A 199 -13.41 6.77 -2.74
CA GLY A 199 -12.12 7.40 -2.46
C GLY A 199 -10.94 6.52 -2.83
N GLN A 200 -10.98 5.22 -2.48
CA GLN A 200 -9.91 4.29 -2.84
C GLN A 200 -9.85 4.04 -4.35
N LEU A 201 -11.01 3.83 -5.01
CA LEU A 201 -11.06 3.72 -6.47
C LEU A 201 -10.50 4.97 -7.15
N GLY A 202 -10.70 6.16 -6.56
CA GLY A 202 -10.11 7.42 -7.04
C GLY A 202 -8.60 7.38 -7.09
N LYS A 203 -7.97 6.86 -6.03
CA LYS A 203 -6.50 6.68 -5.95
C LYS A 203 -5.99 5.66 -6.97
N SER A 204 -6.65 4.49 -7.07
CA SER A 204 -6.26 3.46 -8.06
C SER A 204 -6.40 3.98 -9.48
N ALA A 205 -7.47 4.71 -9.75
CA ALA A 205 -7.69 5.34 -11.03
C ALA A 205 -6.57 6.36 -11.30
N ALA A 206 -6.26 7.28 -10.38
CA ALA A 206 -5.23 8.31 -10.58
C ALA A 206 -3.85 7.71 -10.89
N ALA A 207 -3.52 6.54 -10.34
CA ALA A 207 -2.30 5.79 -10.63
C ALA A 207 -2.20 5.26 -12.08
N LEU A 208 -3.29 5.31 -12.84
CA LEU A 208 -3.38 4.99 -14.27
C LEU A 208 -3.40 6.25 -15.16
N SER A 209 -3.37 7.45 -14.58
CA SER A 209 -3.24 8.69 -15.35
C SER A 209 -1.83 8.81 -15.96
N PRO A 210 -1.63 9.59 -17.04
CA PRO A 210 -0.30 9.79 -17.66
C PRO A 210 0.76 10.32 -16.68
N GLY A 211 0.36 11.09 -15.67
CA GLY A 211 1.23 11.60 -14.60
C GLY A 211 1.38 10.66 -13.40
N GLY A 212 0.66 9.55 -13.35
CA GLY A 212 0.61 8.64 -12.22
C GLY A 212 0.01 9.26 -10.95
N SER A 213 -0.02 8.49 -9.86
CA SER A 213 -0.38 9.02 -8.54
C SER A 213 0.89 9.56 -7.90
N LEU A 214 0.96 10.88 -7.63
CA LEU A 214 2.15 11.54 -7.07
C LEU A 214 3.42 11.36 -7.94
N GLY A 215 3.28 11.32 -9.28
CA GLY A 215 4.42 11.14 -10.19
C GLY A 215 4.88 9.69 -10.37
N LYS A 216 4.22 8.71 -9.73
CA LYS A 216 4.51 7.28 -9.88
C LYS A 216 3.41 6.59 -10.69
N THR A 217 3.77 6.16 -11.90
CA THR A 217 2.89 5.35 -12.75
C THR A 217 2.87 3.90 -12.27
N SER A 218 1.74 3.22 -12.45
CA SER A 218 1.66 1.78 -12.23
C SER A 218 2.53 1.07 -13.27
N GLN A 219 3.65 0.47 -12.86
CA GLN A 219 4.47 -0.40 -13.72
C GLN A 219 3.69 -1.69 -14.02
N MET A 220 2.90 -1.68 -15.09
CA MET A 220 2.07 -2.79 -15.55
C MET A 220 2.21 -2.91 -17.08
N PRO A 221 2.15 -4.13 -17.67
CA PRO A 221 2.18 -4.29 -19.10
C PRO A 221 1.02 -3.54 -19.78
N ALA A 222 1.29 -2.88 -20.92
CA ALA A 222 0.28 -2.07 -21.62
C ALA A 222 -0.96 -2.87 -22.03
N THR A 223 -0.81 -4.17 -22.30
CA THR A 223 -1.90 -5.11 -22.64
C THR A 223 -2.88 -5.30 -21.48
N GLU A 224 -2.40 -5.21 -20.24
CA GLU A 224 -3.17 -5.45 -19.02
C GLU A 224 -3.88 -4.19 -18.49
N VAL A 225 -3.46 -3.02 -18.96
CA VAL A 225 -4.03 -1.72 -18.54
C VAL A 225 -5.54 -1.67 -18.79
N SER A 226 -6.01 -2.17 -19.94
CA SER A 226 -7.43 -2.16 -20.28
C SER A 226 -8.26 -3.01 -19.29
N ALA A 227 -7.74 -4.17 -18.89
CA ALA A 227 -8.38 -5.06 -17.94
C ALA A 227 -8.47 -4.45 -16.53
N ALA A 228 -7.38 -3.85 -16.07
CA ALA A 228 -7.36 -3.15 -14.78
C ALA A 228 -8.32 -1.95 -14.76
N LYS A 229 -8.32 -1.13 -15.83
CA LYS A 229 -9.26 -0.01 -15.97
C LYS A 229 -10.71 -0.50 -15.96
N ARG A 230 -11.03 -1.60 -16.67
CA ARG A 230 -12.36 -2.21 -16.69
C ARG A 230 -12.81 -2.65 -15.30
N LYS A 231 -11.95 -3.33 -14.55
CA LYS A 231 -12.27 -3.74 -13.17
C LYS A 231 -12.57 -2.54 -12.26
N ILE A 232 -11.80 -1.46 -12.38
CA ILE A 232 -12.05 -0.22 -11.63
C ILE A 232 -13.40 0.42 -12.03
N ARG A 233 -13.73 0.47 -13.33
CA ARG A 233 -15.03 0.99 -13.81
C ARG A 233 -16.20 0.15 -13.30
N ALA A 234 -16.07 -1.17 -13.31
CA ALA A 234 -17.09 -2.08 -12.80
C ALA A 234 -17.38 -1.82 -11.30
N GLU A 235 -16.33 -1.61 -10.50
CA GLU A 235 -16.48 -1.28 -9.08
C GLU A 235 -17.12 0.09 -8.84
N TYR A 236 -16.80 1.12 -9.65
CA TYR A 236 -17.52 2.40 -9.58
C TYR A 236 -19.02 2.23 -9.83
N ARG A 237 -19.37 1.46 -10.86
CA ARG A 237 -20.77 1.18 -11.21
C ARG A 237 -21.49 0.37 -10.13
N ARG A 238 -20.78 -0.56 -9.48
CA ARG A 238 -21.31 -1.32 -8.33
C ARG A 238 -21.64 -0.43 -7.13
N LEU A 239 -20.92 0.68 -6.99
CA LEU A 239 -21.21 1.74 -6.01
C LEU A 239 -22.24 2.76 -6.51
N GLU A 240 -22.92 2.50 -7.62
CA GLU A 240 -23.92 3.37 -8.24
C GLU A 240 -23.40 4.79 -8.57
N VAL A 241 -22.09 4.93 -8.81
CA VAL A 241 -21.50 6.21 -9.20
C VAL A 241 -21.91 6.54 -10.64
N PRO A 242 -22.47 7.73 -10.93
CA PRO A 242 -22.83 8.13 -12.29
C PRO A 242 -21.64 8.08 -13.25
N ASP A 243 -21.86 7.66 -14.49
CA ASP A 243 -20.79 7.40 -15.47
C ASP A 243 -20.01 8.69 -15.81
N GLU A 244 -20.66 9.85 -15.75
CA GLU A 244 -20.06 11.18 -15.86
C GLU A 244 -19.04 11.48 -14.74
N GLU A 245 -19.29 10.97 -13.52
CA GLU A 245 -18.42 11.16 -12.35
C GLU A 245 -17.25 10.17 -12.30
N ILE A 246 -17.29 9.09 -13.10
CA ILE A 246 -16.16 8.16 -13.22
C ILE A 246 -14.96 8.91 -13.82
N PRO A 247 -13.73 8.74 -13.31
CA PRO A 247 -12.59 9.48 -13.83
C PRO A 247 -12.24 9.20 -15.30
N ARG A 248 -11.87 10.26 -16.04
CA ARG A 248 -11.59 10.19 -17.49
C ARG A 248 -10.56 9.13 -17.88
N TRP A 249 -9.44 9.06 -17.17
CA TRP A 249 -8.32 8.18 -17.51
C TRP A 249 -8.67 6.69 -17.39
N VAL A 250 -9.67 6.31 -16.56
CA VAL A 250 -10.21 4.95 -16.62
C VAL A 250 -11.24 4.80 -17.73
N LYS A 251 -11.96 5.83 -18.16
CA LYS A 251 -12.93 5.74 -19.28
C LYS A 251 -12.30 5.67 -20.68
N GLU A 252 -11.07 6.15 -20.87
CA GLU A 252 -10.44 6.26 -22.21
C GLU A 252 -10.32 4.96 -23.03
N THR A 253 -10.38 3.79 -22.39
CA THR A 253 -10.34 2.49 -23.09
C THR A 253 -11.73 1.90 -23.35
N GLU A 254 -12.77 2.54 -22.85
CA GLU A 254 -14.17 2.16 -23.05
C GLU A 254 -14.71 2.97 -24.23
N SER A 255 -15.07 2.26 -25.30
CA SER A 255 -15.67 2.87 -26.48
C SER A 255 -17.13 2.46 -26.60
N ARG A 256 -18.00 3.41 -26.95
CA ARG A 256 -19.35 3.07 -27.42
C ARG A 256 -19.28 2.22 -28.67
N THR A 257 -20.18 1.26 -28.76
CA THR A 257 -20.22 0.32 -29.88
C THR A 257 -21.65 -0.16 -30.13
N ILE A 258 -21.89 -0.58 -31.36
CA ILE A 258 -23.10 -1.33 -31.69
C ILE A 258 -22.83 -2.81 -31.40
N ILE A 259 -23.76 -3.36 -30.63
CA ILE A 259 -23.79 -4.75 -30.23
C ILE A 259 -24.79 -5.44 -31.14
N SER A 260 -24.27 -6.23 -32.06
CA SER A 260 -25.05 -7.09 -32.94
C SER A 260 -24.58 -8.52 -32.78
N ASP A 261 -25.46 -9.42 -32.38
CA ASP A 261 -25.09 -10.81 -32.10
C ASP A 261 -26.25 -11.74 -32.40
N VAL A 262 -25.94 -12.99 -32.73
CA VAL A 262 -26.94 -13.96 -33.17
C VAL A 262 -26.84 -15.25 -32.37
N ILE A 263 -27.97 -15.70 -31.82
CA ILE A 263 -28.09 -16.96 -31.08
C ILE A 263 -29.06 -17.89 -31.79
N SER A 264 -28.67 -19.16 -31.95
CA SER A 264 -29.56 -20.18 -32.52
C SER A 264 -30.81 -20.40 -31.67
N LEU A 265 -31.94 -20.59 -32.33
CA LEU A 265 -33.23 -20.89 -31.72
C LEU A 265 -33.37 -22.37 -31.33
N ALA A 266 -32.30 -23.18 -31.45
CA ALA A 266 -32.29 -24.61 -31.14
C ALA A 266 -32.79 -24.94 -29.72
N GLU A 267 -32.53 -24.06 -28.76
CA GLU A 267 -32.90 -24.23 -27.34
C GLU A 267 -34.23 -23.53 -26.99
N ALA A 268 -34.95 -22.97 -27.97
CA ALA A 268 -36.21 -22.28 -27.72
C ALA A 268 -37.35 -23.25 -27.41
N THR A 269 -38.19 -22.87 -26.45
CA THR A 269 -39.39 -23.64 -26.10
C THR A 269 -40.65 -22.89 -26.55
N ILE A 270 -41.43 -23.49 -27.44
CA ILE A 270 -42.64 -22.87 -27.99
C ILE A 270 -43.89 -23.42 -27.30
N SER A 271 -44.60 -22.56 -26.59
CA SER A 271 -45.93 -22.87 -26.05
C SER A 271 -47.00 -22.76 -27.14
N GLY A 272 -48.05 -23.59 -27.06
CA GLY A 272 -49.16 -23.58 -28.03
C GLY A 272 -50.01 -22.29 -28.06
N LYS A 273 -49.70 -21.30 -27.20
CA LYS A 273 -50.46 -20.04 -27.06
C LYS A 273 -49.79 -18.83 -27.76
N GLY A 274 -48.85 -19.06 -28.67
CA GLY A 274 -48.16 -17.97 -29.37
C GLY A 274 -47.06 -17.29 -28.55
N VAL A 275 -46.50 -18.00 -27.56
CA VAL A 275 -45.37 -17.52 -26.76
C VAL A 275 -44.21 -18.51 -26.92
N ALA A 276 -43.04 -17.99 -27.31
CA ALA A 276 -41.80 -18.75 -27.39
C ALA A 276 -40.80 -18.24 -26.34
N GLN A 277 -40.33 -19.12 -25.47
CA GLN A 277 -39.19 -18.83 -24.60
C GLN A 277 -37.93 -18.92 -25.45
N VAL A 278 -37.17 -17.84 -25.52
CA VAL A 278 -35.98 -17.71 -26.37
C VAL A 278 -34.78 -17.25 -25.54
N ILE A 279 -33.59 -17.74 -25.91
CA ILE A 279 -32.33 -17.23 -25.38
C ILE A 279 -31.90 -16.06 -26.26
N ILE A 280 -31.67 -14.92 -25.64
CA ILE A 280 -31.33 -13.66 -26.30
C ILE A 280 -29.81 -13.49 -26.34
N ILE A 281 -29.13 -13.69 -25.20
CA ILE A 281 -27.66 -13.61 -25.06
C ILE A 281 -27.18 -14.71 -24.11
N LYS A 282 -26.04 -15.35 -24.41
CA LYS A 282 -25.34 -16.24 -23.48
C LYS A 282 -24.12 -15.53 -22.90
N SER A 283 -23.91 -15.65 -21.59
CA SER A 283 -22.64 -15.23 -20.98
C SER A 283 -21.47 -15.99 -21.61
N GLY A 284 -20.35 -15.31 -21.81
CA GLY A 284 -19.14 -15.88 -22.41
C GLY A 284 -18.78 -15.26 -23.76
N LEU A 285 -17.88 -15.94 -24.48
CA LEU A 285 -17.53 -15.59 -25.86
C LEU A 285 -18.72 -15.91 -26.77
N ASN A 286 -19.06 -14.97 -27.66
CA ASN A 286 -20.04 -15.24 -28.70
C ASN A 286 -19.47 -16.19 -29.78
N SER A 287 -20.33 -16.64 -30.69
CA SER A 287 -19.96 -17.64 -31.70
C SER A 287 -18.76 -17.23 -32.57
N SER A 288 -18.64 -15.95 -32.92
CA SER A 288 -17.51 -15.39 -33.69
C SER A 288 -16.28 -15.02 -32.83
N LYS A 289 -16.38 -15.11 -31.51
CA LYS A 289 -15.35 -14.76 -30.50
C LYS A 289 -14.89 -13.29 -30.53
N ASP A 290 -15.55 -12.43 -31.29
CA ASP A 290 -15.24 -11.00 -31.39
C ASP A 290 -15.84 -10.19 -30.23
N ARG A 291 -16.77 -10.79 -29.47
CA ARG A 291 -17.35 -10.22 -28.25
C ARG A 291 -17.37 -11.22 -27.10
N TYR A 292 -17.18 -10.70 -25.90
CA TYR A 292 -17.37 -11.42 -24.65
C TYR A 292 -18.41 -10.71 -23.79
N TYR A 293 -19.43 -11.43 -23.32
CA TYR A 293 -20.48 -10.94 -22.43
C TYR A 293 -20.21 -11.44 -21.01
N PRO A 294 -19.76 -10.59 -20.08
CA PRO A 294 -19.64 -10.97 -18.68
C PRO A 294 -21.01 -11.25 -18.07
N ALA A 295 -21.12 -12.30 -17.24
CA ALA A 295 -22.36 -12.67 -16.57
C ALA A 295 -22.94 -11.53 -15.72
N GLU A 296 -22.07 -10.79 -15.04
CA GLU A 296 -22.44 -9.64 -14.22
C GLU A 296 -23.02 -8.48 -15.04
N VAL A 297 -22.62 -8.33 -16.31
CA VAL A 297 -23.16 -7.30 -17.19
C VAL A 297 -24.56 -7.69 -17.65
N LEU A 298 -24.77 -8.96 -18.02
CA LEU A 298 -26.10 -9.47 -18.38
C LEU A 298 -27.07 -9.38 -17.18
N ALA A 299 -26.63 -9.80 -15.99
CA ALA A 299 -27.45 -9.74 -14.78
C ALA A 299 -27.81 -8.30 -14.37
N ARG A 300 -26.96 -7.32 -14.67
CA ARG A 300 -27.23 -5.90 -14.40
C ARG A 300 -28.15 -5.29 -15.45
N ASP A 301 -27.90 -5.55 -16.73
CA ASP A 301 -28.48 -4.79 -17.83
C ASP A 301 -29.71 -5.45 -18.47
N TYR A 302 -30.06 -6.69 -18.13
CA TYR A 302 -31.13 -7.45 -18.82
C TYR A 302 -32.46 -6.70 -19.00
N GLN A 303 -32.81 -5.82 -18.06
CA GLN A 303 -34.09 -5.10 -18.07
C GLN A 303 -34.27 -4.24 -19.33
N VAL A 304 -33.18 -3.83 -20.01
CA VAL A 304 -33.26 -3.04 -21.26
C VAL A 304 -33.87 -3.82 -22.42
N PHE A 305 -34.02 -5.14 -22.31
CA PHE A 305 -34.66 -6.00 -23.30
C PHE A 305 -36.17 -6.16 -23.06
N GLU A 306 -36.68 -5.78 -21.90
CA GLU A 306 -38.11 -5.90 -21.58
C GLU A 306 -38.94 -5.00 -22.49
N GLY A 307 -39.97 -5.56 -23.14
CA GLY A 307 -40.85 -4.83 -24.04
C GLY A 307 -40.25 -4.51 -25.42
N VAL A 308 -39.03 -4.98 -25.71
CA VAL A 308 -38.40 -4.76 -27.01
C VAL A 308 -39.16 -5.47 -28.13
N LYS A 309 -39.35 -4.77 -29.26
CA LYS A 309 -40.00 -5.33 -30.44
C LYS A 309 -39.06 -6.28 -31.18
N MET A 310 -39.66 -7.34 -31.71
CA MET A 310 -38.98 -8.33 -32.52
C MET A 310 -39.50 -8.30 -33.95
N TYR A 311 -38.59 -8.19 -34.91
CA TYR A 311 -38.93 -8.15 -36.32
C TYR A 311 -38.58 -9.44 -37.05
N ALA A 312 -39.26 -9.68 -38.16
CA ALA A 312 -38.83 -10.66 -39.16
C ALA A 312 -37.66 -10.05 -39.94
N ASP A 313 -36.53 -10.74 -39.88
CA ASP A 313 -35.25 -10.37 -40.48
C ASP A 313 -34.62 -9.08 -39.92
N HIS A 314 -33.29 -8.98 -40.04
CA HIS A 314 -32.54 -7.76 -39.77
C HIS A 314 -32.69 -6.80 -40.97
N PRO A 315 -32.84 -5.48 -40.77
CA PRO A 315 -32.91 -4.56 -41.90
C PRO A 315 -31.55 -4.53 -42.60
N THR A 316 -31.56 -4.36 -43.91
CA THR A 316 -30.33 -3.99 -44.62
C THR A 316 -29.84 -2.60 -44.17
N GLU A 317 -28.58 -2.27 -44.42
CA GLU A 317 -28.05 -0.94 -44.09
C GLU A 317 -28.86 0.20 -44.73
N ASP A 318 -29.35 -0.01 -45.96
CA ASP A 318 -30.15 0.98 -46.65
C ASP A 318 -31.55 1.13 -46.05
N GLU A 319 -32.16 0.04 -45.58
CA GLU A 319 -33.44 0.07 -44.88
C GLU A 319 -33.33 0.72 -43.51
N GLU A 320 -32.27 0.44 -42.74
CA GLU A 320 -32.01 1.11 -41.46
C GLU A 320 -31.82 2.61 -41.66
N LYS A 321 -31.17 3.03 -42.76
CA LYS A 321 -30.98 4.45 -43.11
C LYS A 321 -32.27 5.13 -43.56
N GLN A 322 -33.04 4.48 -44.44
CA GLN A 322 -34.23 5.07 -45.04
C GLN A 322 -35.45 5.01 -44.10
N ARG A 323 -35.49 4.02 -43.21
CA ARG A 323 -36.63 3.72 -42.35
C ARG A 323 -36.21 3.09 -41.01
N PRO A 324 -35.52 3.85 -40.15
CA PRO A 324 -35.02 3.36 -38.87
C PRO A 324 -36.13 2.88 -37.92
N GLU A 325 -37.35 3.39 -38.07
CA GLU A 325 -38.50 2.96 -37.27
C GLU A 325 -39.07 1.59 -37.67
N ARG A 326 -38.53 0.99 -38.74
CA ARG A 326 -38.91 -0.30 -39.33
C ARG A 326 -40.37 -0.33 -39.82
N SER A 327 -40.74 -1.42 -40.50
CA SER A 327 -42.11 -1.64 -40.93
C SER A 327 -42.94 -2.30 -39.83
N ILE A 328 -44.16 -1.81 -39.61
CA ILE A 328 -45.14 -2.51 -38.76
C ILE A 328 -45.47 -3.92 -39.29
N ARG A 329 -45.31 -4.15 -40.61
CA ARG A 329 -45.52 -5.47 -41.22
C ARG A 329 -44.49 -6.50 -40.78
N ASP A 330 -43.30 -6.03 -40.40
CA ASP A 330 -42.20 -6.90 -40.03
C ASP A 330 -42.21 -7.13 -38.52
N TRP A 331 -43.01 -6.40 -37.74
CA TRP A 331 -43.11 -6.59 -36.29
C TRP A 331 -43.92 -7.85 -35.99
N VAL A 332 -43.22 -8.92 -35.58
CA VAL A 332 -43.82 -10.24 -35.39
C VAL A 332 -43.97 -10.67 -33.93
N ALA A 333 -43.20 -10.09 -33.01
CA ALA A 333 -43.29 -10.41 -31.59
C ALA A 333 -42.82 -9.26 -30.69
N THR A 334 -43.08 -9.36 -29.39
CA THR A 334 -42.51 -8.48 -28.37
C THR A 334 -41.98 -9.31 -27.22
N LEU A 335 -40.77 -8.99 -26.75
CA LEU A 335 -40.17 -9.63 -25.59
C LEU A 335 -40.88 -9.22 -24.30
N LYS A 336 -41.16 -10.20 -23.46
CA LYS A 336 -41.69 -10.03 -22.10
C LYS A 336 -40.98 -10.96 -21.13
N ASN A 337 -41.14 -10.70 -19.83
CA ASN A 337 -40.65 -11.59 -18.76
C ASN A 337 -39.16 -11.92 -18.91
N VAL A 338 -38.36 -10.92 -19.28
CA VAL A 338 -36.92 -11.08 -19.48
C VAL A 338 -36.22 -11.24 -18.13
N HIS A 339 -35.31 -12.21 -18.05
CA HIS A 339 -34.50 -12.47 -16.86
C HIS A 339 -33.21 -13.18 -17.25
N VAL A 340 -32.25 -13.23 -16.31
CA VAL A 340 -31.05 -14.06 -16.44
C VAL A 340 -31.23 -15.31 -15.59
N ASP A 341 -31.00 -16.48 -16.16
CA ASP A 341 -31.10 -17.75 -15.45
C ASP A 341 -29.84 -18.06 -14.61
N GLU A 342 -29.89 -19.15 -13.83
CA GLU A 342 -28.77 -19.59 -12.98
C GLU A 342 -27.50 -19.93 -13.77
N SER A 343 -27.63 -20.21 -15.07
CA SER A 343 -26.51 -20.51 -15.97
C SER A 343 -25.90 -19.27 -16.62
N GLY A 344 -26.44 -18.07 -16.32
CA GLY A 344 -25.97 -16.80 -16.87
C GLY A 344 -26.49 -16.53 -18.29
N GLN A 345 -27.61 -17.15 -18.69
CA GLN A 345 -28.25 -16.92 -19.98
C GLN A 345 -29.36 -15.89 -19.84
N LEU A 346 -29.36 -14.90 -20.72
CA LEU A 346 -30.43 -13.93 -20.85
C LEU A 346 -31.58 -14.55 -21.65
N ILE A 347 -32.71 -14.79 -20.99
CA ILE A 347 -33.89 -15.45 -21.55
C ILE A 347 -35.07 -14.48 -21.53
N GLY A 348 -35.92 -14.54 -22.56
CA GLY A 348 -37.18 -13.81 -22.60
C GLY A 348 -38.31 -14.60 -23.25
N GLU A 349 -39.54 -14.17 -23.01
CA GLU A 349 -40.73 -14.67 -23.68
C GLU A 349 -41.04 -13.81 -24.90
N ALA A 350 -40.81 -14.34 -26.09
CA ALA A 350 -41.27 -13.75 -27.34
C ALA A 350 -42.79 -13.98 -27.47
N VAL A 351 -43.58 -12.93 -27.20
CA VAL A 351 -45.02 -12.94 -27.42
C VAL A 351 -45.30 -12.63 -28.89
N ILE A 352 -45.61 -13.68 -29.65
CA ILE A 352 -45.83 -13.61 -31.10
C ILE A 352 -47.21 -12.99 -31.37
N VAL A 353 -47.24 -11.96 -32.20
CA VAL A 353 -48.46 -11.23 -32.57
C VAL A 353 -48.93 -11.54 -33.99
N GLU A 354 -48.10 -12.21 -34.79
CA GLU A 354 -48.38 -12.54 -36.19
C GLU A 354 -48.67 -14.04 -36.41
N PRO A 355 -49.85 -14.42 -36.94
CA PRO A 355 -50.22 -15.83 -37.12
C PRO A 355 -49.29 -16.62 -38.04
N TRP A 356 -48.76 -15.99 -39.10
CA TRP A 356 -47.86 -16.64 -40.04
C TRP A 356 -46.53 -17.02 -39.38
N MET A 357 -46.03 -16.17 -38.47
CA MET A 357 -44.80 -16.41 -37.73
C MET A 357 -44.99 -17.53 -36.70
N GLN A 358 -46.13 -17.55 -36.01
CA GLN A 358 -46.49 -18.65 -35.11
C GLN A 358 -46.54 -19.99 -35.85
N ALA A 359 -47.16 -20.04 -37.03
CA ALA A 359 -47.21 -21.25 -37.86
C ALA A 359 -45.82 -21.68 -38.34
N LYS A 360 -44.97 -20.73 -38.75
CA LYS A 360 -43.59 -21.00 -39.17
C LYS A 360 -42.77 -21.63 -38.04
N LEU A 361 -42.82 -21.06 -36.84
CA LEU A 361 -42.11 -21.57 -35.67
C LEU A 361 -42.62 -22.96 -35.23
N ALA A 362 -43.95 -23.17 -35.26
CA ALA A 362 -44.53 -24.49 -34.99
C ALA A 362 -44.07 -25.54 -36.01
N ASN A 363 -44.08 -25.22 -37.30
CA ASN A 363 -43.62 -26.13 -38.36
C ASN A 363 -42.14 -26.49 -38.21
N LEU A 364 -41.29 -25.51 -37.87
CA LEU A 364 -39.86 -25.78 -37.65
C LEU A 364 -39.63 -26.63 -36.40
N ARG A 365 -40.37 -26.40 -35.32
CA ARG A 365 -40.34 -27.26 -34.13
C ARG A 365 -40.72 -28.70 -34.46
N ASP A 366 -41.83 -28.89 -35.16
CA ASP A 366 -42.36 -30.22 -35.45
C ASP A 366 -41.46 -31.01 -36.41
N GLN A 367 -40.62 -30.31 -37.18
CA GLN A 367 -39.60 -30.89 -38.05
C GLN A 367 -38.20 -30.95 -37.41
N SER A 368 -38.04 -30.54 -36.13
CA SER A 368 -36.75 -30.44 -35.45
C SER A 368 -35.72 -29.53 -36.17
N MET A 369 -36.21 -28.48 -36.83
CA MET A 369 -35.43 -27.51 -37.62
C MET A 369 -35.37 -26.12 -36.97
N LEU A 370 -35.67 -25.97 -35.67
CA LEU A 370 -35.55 -24.68 -34.98
C LEU A 370 -34.10 -24.16 -34.98
N SER A 371 -33.11 -25.05 -35.05
CA SER A 371 -31.70 -24.69 -35.16
C SER A 371 -31.37 -23.86 -36.41
N GLU A 372 -32.20 -23.94 -37.45
CA GLU A 372 -32.07 -23.20 -38.72
C GLU A 372 -32.58 -21.76 -38.62
N MET A 373 -33.03 -21.31 -37.45
CA MET A 373 -33.39 -19.92 -37.18
C MET A 373 -32.56 -19.41 -36.01
N GLY A 374 -32.34 -18.10 -35.98
CA GLY A 374 -31.67 -17.41 -34.88
C GLY A 374 -32.46 -16.22 -34.36
N ILE A 375 -32.02 -15.74 -33.20
CA ILE A 375 -32.37 -14.47 -32.59
C ILE A 375 -31.16 -13.54 -32.75
N SER A 376 -31.36 -12.42 -33.43
CA SER A 376 -30.35 -11.38 -33.62
C SER A 376 -30.66 -10.17 -32.76
N ILE A 377 -29.70 -9.67 -31.98
CA ILE A 377 -29.89 -8.42 -31.22
C ILE A 377 -29.33 -7.24 -32.02
N ASN A 378 -29.99 -6.08 -31.93
CA ASN A 378 -29.42 -4.79 -32.34
C ASN A 378 -29.45 -3.85 -31.14
N ALA A 379 -28.30 -3.63 -30.51
CA ALA A 379 -28.20 -2.87 -29.27
C ALA A 379 -27.06 -1.85 -29.33
N VAL A 380 -27.13 -0.85 -28.46
CA VAL A 380 -26.08 0.13 -28.24
C VAL A 380 -25.50 -0.12 -26.86
N GLY A 381 -24.18 -0.22 -26.79
CA GLY A 381 -23.47 -0.50 -25.55
C GLY A 381 -22.11 0.17 -25.49
N THR A 382 -21.34 -0.20 -24.48
CA THR A 382 -19.92 0.12 -24.37
C THR A 382 -19.10 -1.15 -24.23
N ALA A 383 -17.89 -1.11 -24.77
CA ALA A 383 -16.95 -2.22 -24.70
C ALA A 383 -15.51 -1.72 -24.55
N SER A 384 -14.64 -2.57 -24.02
CA SER A 384 -13.19 -2.39 -24.07
C SER A 384 -12.50 -3.57 -24.73
N LYS A 385 -11.29 -3.35 -25.22
CA LYS A 385 -10.43 -4.44 -25.69
C LYS A 385 -9.97 -5.29 -24.51
N GLY A 386 -10.02 -6.60 -24.67
CA GLY A 386 -9.52 -7.56 -23.71
C GLY A 386 -9.05 -8.84 -24.39
N GLU A 387 -8.44 -9.71 -23.60
CA GLU A 387 -8.07 -11.06 -24.00
C GLU A 387 -8.78 -12.03 -23.07
N ILE A 388 -9.58 -12.93 -23.64
CA ILE A 388 -10.33 -13.95 -22.91
C ILE A 388 -9.94 -15.29 -23.52
N GLU A 389 -9.46 -16.22 -22.71
CA GLU A 389 -9.03 -17.55 -23.18
C GLU A 389 -8.00 -17.48 -24.33
N GLY A 390 -7.10 -16.50 -24.31
CA GLY A 390 -6.09 -16.27 -25.36
C GLY A 390 -6.62 -15.60 -26.63
N VAL A 391 -7.90 -15.20 -26.66
CA VAL A 391 -8.55 -14.57 -27.81
C VAL A 391 -8.75 -13.07 -27.54
N LYS A 392 -8.21 -12.24 -28.45
CA LYS A 392 -8.47 -10.80 -28.45
C LYS A 392 -9.92 -10.54 -28.83
N THR A 393 -10.65 -9.88 -27.95
CA THR A 393 -12.10 -9.69 -28.08
C THR A 393 -12.54 -8.33 -27.56
N ASN A 394 -13.76 -7.92 -27.90
CA ASN A 394 -14.41 -6.77 -27.27
C ASN A 394 -15.19 -7.27 -26.04
N VAL A 395 -14.72 -6.92 -24.85
CA VAL A 395 -15.41 -7.22 -23.61
C VAL A 395 -16.53 -6.19 -23.43
N ILE A 396 -17.78 -6.66 -23.48
CA ILE A 396 -18.96 -5.82 -23.27
C ILE A 396 -18.98 -5.37 -21.81
N GLU A 397 -19.13 -4.07 -21.60
CA GLU A 397 -19.13 -3.47 -20.26
C GLU A 397 -20.47 -2.94 -19.84
N ARG A 398 -21.31 -2.58 -20.83
CA ARG A 398 -22.67 -2.12 -20.60
C ARG A 398 -23.51 -2.25 -21.85
N ILE A 399 -24.77 -2.64 -21.67
CA ILE A 399 -25.82 -2.56 -22.67
C ILE A 399 -26.68 -1.35 -22.30
N VAL A 400 -26.62 -0.29 -23.12
CA VAL A 400 -27.27 0.99 -22.84
C VAL A 400 -28.73 0.97 -23.26
N ARG A 401 -29.00 0.46 -24.47
CA ARG A 401 -30.35 0.28 -25.02
C ARG A 401 -30.34 -0.82 -26.05
N VAL A 402 -31.52 -1.39 -26.30
CA VAL A 402 -31.76 -2.35 -27.38
C VAL A 402 -32.76 -1.72 -28.34
N ARG A 403 -32.43 -1.70 -29.64
CA ARG A 403 -33.29 -1.18 -30.71
C ARG A 403 -34.32 -2.22 -31.11
N SER A 404 -33.84 -3.44 -31.36
CA SER A 404 -34.68 -4.57 -31.78
C SER A 404 -34.03 -5.91 -31.42
N VAL A 405 -34.85 -6.96 -31.44
CA VAL A 405 -34.41 -8.35 -31.35
C VAL A 405 -35.09 -9.15 -32.47
N ASP A 406 -34.39 -9.47 -33.54
CA ASP A 406 -34.97 -9.92 -34.79
C ASP A 406 -34.85 -11.45 -34.95
N PHE A 407 -35.86 -12.09 -35.55
CA PHE A 407 -35.75 -13.48 -35.99
C PHE A 407 -35.02 -13.52 -37.33
N VAL A 408 -33.96 -14.34 -37.45
CA VAL A 408 -33.10 -14.40 -38.65
C VAL A 408 -32.91 -15.83 -39.15
N THR A 409 -32.62 -16.00 -40.43
CA THR A 409 -32.48 -17.31 -41.08
C THR A 409 -31.10 -17.96 -40.94
N GLU A 410 -30.03 -17.22 -40.63
CA GLU A 410 -28.68 -17.78 -40.50
C GLU A 410 -28.10 -17.51 -39.09
N PRO A 411 -28.18 -18.49 -38.17
CA PRO A 411 -27.49 -18.40 -36.89
C PRO A 411 -25.98 -18.58 -37.10
N GLY A 412 -25.23 -17.47 -37.18
CA GLY A 412 -23.76 -17.49 -37.15
C GLY A 412 -23.03 -17.00 -38.39
N ALA A 413 -23.72 -16.42 -39.39
CA ALA A 413 -23.06 -15.73 -40.49
C ALA A 413 -22.62 -14.32 -40.07
N GLY A 414 -21.60 -14.27 -39.22
CA GLY A 414 -20.78 -13.07 -38.96
C GLY A 414 -21.55 -11.89 -38.38
N GLY A 415 -21.48 -11.71 -37.06
CA GLY A 415 -21.63 -10.38 -36.48
C GLY A 415 -20.61 -9.46 -37.14
N MET A 416 -20.99 -8.76 -38.20
CA MET A 416 -20.20 -7.65 -38.69
C MET A 416 -20.15 -6.66 -37.54
N VAL A 417 -18.94 -6.40 -37.06
CA VAL A 417 -18.65 -5.12 -36.42
C VAL A 417 -18.83 -4.09 -37.53
N GLN A 418 -20.05 -3.60 -37.71
CA GLN A 418 -20.27 -2.37 -38.47
C GLN A 418 -19.56 -1.28 -37.66
N ILE A 419 -18.35 -0.95 -38.09
CA ILE A 419 -17.79 0.37 -37.83
C ILE A 419 -18.70 1.28 -38.64
N TYR A 420 -19.67 1.90 -37.95
CA TYR A 420 -20.51 2.92 -38.56
C TYR A 420 -19.61 4.09 -38.95
N GLU A 421 -19.18 4.11 -40.20
CA GLU A 421 -18.89 5.36 -40.88
C GLU A 421 -20.23 6.04 -41.17
N ALA A 422 -20.68 6.90 -40.25
CA ALA A 422 -21.66 7.99 -40.41
C ALA A 422 -22.99 7.67 -41.16
N ASP A 423 -24.19 7.97 -40.63
CA ASP A 423 -24.65 9.34 -40.40
C ASP A 423 -26.15 9.43 -39.99
N ARG A 424 -26.46 10.44 -39.16
CA ARG A 424 -27.59 11.42 -39.24
C ARG A 424 -29.01 10.85 -39.41
N ASP A 425 -29.81 10.66 -38.37
CA ASP A 425 -30.43 11.76 -37.59
C ASP A 425 -30.83 11.35 -36.15
N ALA A 426 -30.52 10.11 -35.71
CA ALA A 426 -30.93 9.59 -34.41
C ALA A 426 -29.80 9.35 -33.39
N ASP A 427 -28.53 9.33 -33.85
CA ASP A 427 -27.37 9.03 -33.00
C ASP A 427 -26.27 10.09 -33.14
N VAL A 428 -26.49 11.25 -32.54
CA VAL A 428 -25.41 12.24 -32.29
C VAL A 428 -24.24 11.60 -31.51
N ASP A 429 -24.52 10.51 -30.78
CA ASP A 429 -23.64 9.86 -29.80
C ASP A 429 -22.60 8.87 -30.37
N LEU A 430 -22.59 8.59 -31.68
CA LEU A 430 -21.66 7.64 -32.33
C LEU A 430 -20.64 8.30 -33.29
N VAL A 431 -20.63 9.63 -33.37
CA VAL A 431 -19.76 10.35 -34.32
C VAL A 431 -18.31 10.36 -33.83
N SER A 432 -17.38 9.84 -34.63
CA SER A 432 -15.95 9.89 -34.34
C SER A 432 -15.33 11.26 -34.69
N LEU A 433 -14.24 11.62 -34.00
CA LEU A 433 -13.55 12.91 -34.17
C LEU A 433 -13.01 13.13 -35.58
N ASP A 434 -12.54 12.07 -36.23
CA ASP A 434 -11.96 12.16 -37.57
C ASP A 434 -13.03 12.50 -38.63
N ILE A 435 -14.23 11.90 -38.50
CA ILE A 435 -15.39 12.18 -39.35
C ILE A 435 -15.90 13.61 -39.14
N LEU A 436 -15.92 14.09 -37.89
CA LEU A 436 -16.29 15.48 -37.55
C LEU A 436 -15.34 16.50 -38.20
N ARG A 437 -14.03 16.23 -38.20
CA ARG A 437 -13.01 17.09 -38.81
C ARG A 437 -13.16 17.20 -40.31
N GLU A 438 -13.50 16.11 -40.98
CA GLU A 438 -13.64 16.08 -42.44
C GLU A 438 -14.93 16.79 -42.90
N ARG A 439 -16.05 16.56 -42.21
CA ARG A 439 -17.38 16.99 -42.69
C ARG A 439 -17.87 18.30 -42.10
N ARG A 440 -17.47 18.66 -40.88
CA ARG A 440 -17.84 19.92 -40.21
C ARG A 440 -16.62 20.59 -39.57
N PRO A 441 -15.61 20.96 -40.39
CA PRO A 441 -14.41 21.64 -39.90
C PRO A 441 -14.75 22.99 -39.24
N ASP A 442 -15.89 23.59 -39.57
CA ASP A 442 -16.43 24.79 -38.94
C ASP A 442 -16.78 24.56 -37.47
N LEU A 443 -17.49 23.48 -37.15
CA LEU A 443 -17.86 23.13 -35.78
C LEU A 443 -16.63 22.73 -34.97
N VAL A 444 -15.74 21.92 -35.55
CA VAL A 444 -14.49 21.54 -34.88
C VAL A 444 -13.65 22.78 -34.56
N LYS A 445 -13.50 23.72 -35.50
CA LYS A 445 -12.81 24.99 -35.22
C LYS A 445 -13.52 25.83 -34.15
N SER A 446 -14.84 25.86 -34.13
CA SER A 446 -15.59 26.58 -33.08
C SER A 446 -15.34 25.99 -31.69
N ILE A 447 -15.38 24.66 -31.58
CA ILE A 447 -15.09 23.92 -30.35
C ILE A 447 -13.62 24.08 -29.97
N GLU A 448 -12.68 23.96 -30.92
CA GLU A 448 -11.25 24.19 -30.67
C GLU A 448 -10.99 25.60 -30.16
N ASN A 449 -11.65 26.62 -30.72
CA ASN A 449 -11.54 28.00 -30.26
C ASN A 449 -12.16 28.21 -28.87
N GLU A 450 -13.31 27.59 -28.60
CA GLU A 450 -13.98 27.66 -27.30
C GLU A 450 -13.16 26.95 -26.21
N VAL A 451 -12.68 25.73 -26.48
CA VAL A 451 -11.78 24.97 -25.61
C VAL A 451 -10.47 25.73 -25.41
N LYS A 452 -9.88 26.32 -26.46
CA LYS A 452 -8.68 27.15 -26.35
C LYS A 452 -8.92 28.40 -25.52
N SER A 453 -10.10 29.02 -25.64
CA SER A 453 -10.50 30.17 -24.82
C SER A 453 -10.65 29.78 -23.35
N GLN A 454 -11.28 28.63 -23.07
CA GLN A 454 -11.40 28.09 -21.71
C GLN A 454 -10.02 27.74 -21.13
N LEU A 455 -9.16 27.06 -21.88
CA LEU A 455 -7.78 26.76 -21.48
C LEU A 455 -6.96 28.03 -21.19
N LEU A 456 -7.12 29.09 -22.00
CA LEU A 456 -6.49 30.38 -21.75
C LEU A 456 -7.04 31.05 -20.49
N GLN A 457 -8.35 30.95 -20.23
CA GLN A 457 -8.95 31.46 -18.99
C GLN A 457 -8.48 30.69 -17.76
N GLU A 458 -8.40 29.35 -17.84
CA GLU A 458 -7.89 28.51 -16.76
C GLU A 458 -6.40 28.76 -16.51
N ALA A 459 -5.57 28.82 -17.56
CA ALA A 459 -4.16 29.17 -17.44
C ALA A 459 -3.98 30.56 -16.80
N ARG A 460 -4.83 31.53 -17.15
CA ARG A 460 -4.84 32.86 -16.53
C ARG A 460 -5.19 32.79 -15.04
N LYS A 461 -6.22 32.03 -14.66
CA LYS A 461 -6.59 31.83 -13.24
C LYS A 461 -5.47 31.15 -12.46
N VAL A 462 -4.78 30.18 -13.07
CA VAL A 462 -3.63 29.50 -12.46
C VAL A 462 -2.50 30.49 -12.24
N MET A 463 -2.12 31.29 -13.24
CA MET A 463 -1.09 32.32 -13.08
C MET A 463 -1.48 33.36 -12.01
N GLU A 464 -2.72 33.85 -12.01
CA GLU A 464 -3.22 34.77 -10.98
C GLU A 464 -3.19 34.13 -9.58
N SER A 465 -3.46 32.82 -9.47
CA SER A 465 -3.35 32.08 -8.21
C SER A 465 -1.91 31.87 -7.76
N GLU A 466 -0.97 31.62 -8.69
CA GLU A 466 0.45 31.48 -8.40
C GLU A 466 1.05 32.81 -7.93
N GLU A 467 0.68 33.93 -8.57
CA GLU A 467 1.07 35.27 -8.12
C GLU A 467 0.53 35.55 -6.72
N ARG A 468 -0.73 35.19 -6.45
CA ARG A 468 -1.34 35.35 -5.12
C ARG A 468 -0.68 34.48 -4.06
N ILE A 469 -0.31 33.24 -4.40
CA ILE A 469 0.44 32.35 -3.50
C ILE A 469 1.79 32.96 -3.16
N LYS A 470 2.53 33.45 -4.16
CA LYS A 470 3.84 34.09 -3.95
C LYS A 470 3.73 35.36 -3.08
N GLU A 471 2.67 36.14 -3.27
CA GLU A 471 2.39 37.31 -2.43
C GLU A 471 2.08 36.89 -0.98
N LEU A 472 1.24 35.87 -0.78
CA LEU A 472 0.90 35.34 0.54
C LEU A 472 2.10 34.70 1.23
N GLU A 473 2.98 34.02 0.50
CA GLU A 473 4.24 33.48 1.03
C GLU A 473 5.16 34.60 1.51
N THR A 474 5.25 35.68 0.75
CA THR A 474 6.03 36.87 1.13
C THR A 474 5.44 37.54 2.38
N GLN A 475 4.11 37.68 2.45
CA GLN A 475 3.42 38.21 3.63
C GLN A 475 3.61 37.31 4.85
N ASN A 476 3.49 35.99 4.70
CA ASN A 476 3.71 35.03 5.77
C ASN A 476 5.15 35.04 6.27
N ALA A 477 6.14 35.15 5.38
CA ALA A 477 7.54 35.30 5.78
C ALA A 477 7.76 36.57 6.63
N GLY A 478 7.14 37.69 6.22
CA GLY A 478 7.16 38.93 6.99
C GLY A 478 6.50 38.81 8.36
N LEU A 479 5.32 38.18 8.43
CA LEU A 479 4.61 37.95 9.70
C LEU A 479 5.36 37.00 10.65
N VAL A 480 6.05 35.99 10.11
CA VAL A 480 6.91 35.10 10.90
C VAL A 480 8.06 35.89 11.51
N GLN A 481 8.72 36.73 10.71
CA GLN A 481 9.79 37.59 11.21
C GLN A 481 9.30 38.58 12.28
N GLU A 482 8.15 39.22 12.06
CA GLU A 482 7.55 40.13 13.05
C GLU A 482 7.19 39.40 14.35
N LYS A 483 6.65 38.19 14.24
CA LYS A 483 6.35 37.34 15.42
C LYS A 483 7.62 36.99 16.19
N ASP A 484 8.70 36.60 15.51
CA ASP A 484 9.97 36.26 16.14
C ASP A 484 10.58 37.47 16.85
N ASP A 485 10.56 38.65 16.21
CA ASP A 485 11.01 39.92 16.80
C ASP A 485 10.19 40.30 18.04
N LEU A 486 8.86 40.14 17.98
CA LEU A 486 7.97 40.41 19.11
C LEU A 486 8.19 39.41 20.26
N GLN A 487 8.41 38.13 19.96
CA GLN A 487 8.77 37.15 20.98
C GLN A 487 10.10 37.51 21.65
N GLY A 488 11.11 37.92 20.88
CA GLY A 488 12.38 38.40 21.42
C GLY A 488 12.18 39.56 22.41
N LYS A 489 11.46 40.60 21.99
CA LYS A 489 11.12 41.75 22.85
C LYS A 489 10.32 41.37 24.09
N LEU A 490 9.39 40.41 23.97
CA LEU A 490 8.62 39.91 25.12
C LEU A 490 9.54 39.24 26.13
N THR A 491 10.47 38.38 25.70
CA THR A 491 11.42 37.73 26.61
C THR A 491 12.36 38.71 27.32
N GLU A 492 12.76 39.79 26.64
CA GLU A 492 13.58 40.85 27.25
C GLU A 492 12.78 41.65 28.28
N ALA A 493 11.52 41.97 27.97
CA ALA A 493 10.62 42.68 28.88
C ALA A 493 10.30 41.83 30.12
N GLU A 494 10.06 40.53 29.96
CA GLU A 494 9.86 39.58 31.07
C GLU A 494 11.09 39.52 31.97
N LYS A 495 12.30 39.39 31.42
CA LYS A 495 13.55 39.42 32.19
C LYS A 495 13.75 40.74 32.92
N ALA A 496 13.44 41.87 32.28
CA ALA A 496 13.52 43.17 32.93
C ALA A 496 12.52 43.29 34.09
N GLY A 497 11.29 42.78 33.92
CA GLY A 497 10.27 42.70 34.96
C GLY A 497 10.72 41.85 36.14
N MET A 498 11.21 40.64 35.87
CA MET A 498 11.76 39.72 36.89
C MET A 498 12.90 40.37 37.69
N LYS A 499 13.83 41.06 37.02
CA LYS A 499 14.92 41.80 37.69
C LYS A 499 14.40 42.94 38.57
N ALA A 500 13.38 43.66 38.11
CA ALA A 500 12.79 44.75 38.89
C ALA A 500 12.05 44.22 40.14
N GLU A 501 11.28 43.15 39.99
CA GLU A 501 10.58 42.48 41.10
C GLU A 501 11.56 41.88 42.11
N ALA A 502 12.58 41.15 41.64
CA ALA A 502 13.64 40.61 42.46
C ALA A 502 14.37 41.71 43.23
N LYS A 503 14.79 42.78 42.55
CA LYS A 503 15.44 43.92 43.18
C LYS A 503 14.58 44.55 44.27
N PHE A 504 13.28 44.77 44.00
CA PHE A 504 12.37 45.33 45.00
C PHE A 504 12.23 44.43 46.23
N ALA A 505 12.08 43.12 46.03
CA ALA A 505 11.99 42.16 47.12
C ALA A 505 13.29 42.06 47.94
N ILE A 506 14.45 42.09 47.26
CA ILE A 506 15.78 42.09 47.89
C ILE A 506 16.01 43.38 48.68
N ASP A 507 15.75 44.54 48.09
CA ASP A 507 15.90 45.85 48.76
C ASP A 507 15.03 45.92 50.03
N LYS A 508 13.78 45.42 49.94
CA LYS A 508 12.86 45.36 51.08
C LYS A 508 13.39 44.43 52.18
N ALA A 509 13.78 43.20 51.84
CA ALA A 509 14.27 42.22 52.80
C ALA A 509 15.56 42.69 53.51
N VAL A 510 16.48 43.32 52.77
CA VAL A 510 17.71 43.88 53.33
C VAL A 510 17.42 45.12 54.17
N GLY A 511 16.48 45.98 53.76
CA GLY A 511 16.07 47.17 54.50
C GLY A 511 15.37 46.86 55.84
N GLU A 512 14.60 45.77 55.89
CA GLU A 512 13.95 45.27 57.11
C GLU A 512 14.94 44.52 58.04
N SER A 513 16.17 44.25 57.59
CA SER A 513 17.18 43.55 58.40
C SER A 513 17.90 44.47 59.38
N GLU A 514 18.23 43.94 60.57
CA GLU A 514 18.97 44.65 61.63
C GLU A 514 20.49 44.75 61.34
N LEU A 515 20.93 44.51 60.09
CA LEU A 515 22.34 44.53 59.69
C LEU A 515 22.91 45.96 59.66
N PRO A 516 24.21 46.17 59.94
CA PRO A 516 24.87 47.46 59.74
C PRO A 516 24.89 47.90 58.26
N GLU A 517 24.97 49.22 58.01
CA GLU A 517 24.93 49.81 56.65
C GLU A 517 25.91 49.16 55.66
N LEU A 518 27.16 48.91 56.08
CA LEU A 518 28.17 48.29 55.22
C LEU A 518 27.84 46.84 54.86
N ALA A 519 27.18 46.11 55.76
CA ALA A 519 26.77 44.73 55.53
C ALA A 519 25.55 44.66 54.59
N ARG A 520 24.59 45.59 54.75
CA ARG A 520 23.48 45.76 53.80
C ARG A 520 23.99 46.05 52.39
N ALA A 521 24.93 46.99 52.24
CA ALA A 521 25.53 47.34 50.95
C ALA A 521 26.20 46.13 50.28
N ARG A 522 26.94 45.32 51.06
CA ARG A 522 27.61 44.10 50.55
C ARG A 522 26.62 43.04 50.04
N ILE A 523 25.49 42.86 50.74
CA ILE A 523 24.45 41.93 50.29
C ILE A 523 23.79 42.47 49.02
N LEU A 524 23.41 43.75 48.97
CA LEU A 524 22.79 44.34 47.78
C LEU A 524 23.68 44.22 46.54
N GLU A 525 24.99 44.42 46.69
CA GLU A 525 25.95 44.28 45.59
C GLU A 525 26.03 42.83 45.06
N LYS A 526 25.89 41.84 45.94
CA LYS A 526 25.91 40.41 45.55
C LYS A 526 24.71 39.99 44.70
N PHE A 527 23.58 40.69 44.80
CA PHE A 527 22.33 40.37 44.08
C PHE A 527 22.03 41.34 42.93
N VAL A 528 23.01 42.15 42.50
CA VAL A 528 22.84 43.03 41.34
C VAL A 528 22.54 42.21 40.09
N GLY A 529 21.40 42.50 39.47
CA GLY A 529 20.96 41.81 38.25
C GLY A 529 20.34 40.43 38.46
N ALA A 530 20.07 40.03 39.71
CA ALA A 530 19.34 38.80 40.01
C ALA A 530 17.92 38.83 39.42
N GLU A 531 17.48 37.70 38.88
CA GLU A 531 16.14 37.53 38.27
C GLU A 531 15.12 36.95 39.26
N SER A 532 15.54 36.61 40.48
CA SER A 532 14.66 36.21 41.59
C SER A 532 15.24 36.66 42.94
N ALA A 533 14.41 36.66 43.98
CA ALA A 533 14.81 36.96 45.35
C ALA A 533 15.28 35.70 46.12
N ASP A 534 15.51 34.59 45.42
CA ASP A 534 15.89 33.33 46.06
C ASP A 534 17.28 33.44 46.70
N GLY A 535 17.42 32.93 47.93
CA GLY A 535 18.69 32.96 48.66
C GLY A 535 18.96 34.25 49.43
N ILE A 536 18.09 35.27 49.36
CA ILE A 536 18.31 36.53 50.08
C ILE A 536 18.22 36.35 51.59
N THR A 537 17.27 35.54 52.06
CA THR A 537 17.07 35.26 53.50
C THR A 537 18.27 34.54 54.08
N GLU A 538 18.81 33.57 53.34
CA GLU A 538 20.02 32.83 53.67
C GLU A 538 21.24 33.75 53.69
N ALA A 539 21.34 34.69 52.74
CA ALA A 539 22.42 35.67 52.70
C ALA A 539 22.38 36.65 53.87
N ILE A 540 21.20 37.17 54.22
CA ILE A 540 21.00 38.03 55.40
C ILE A 540 21.37 37.29 56.68
N LYS A 541 20.91 36.05 56.82
CA LYS A 541 21.23 35.20 57.98
C LYS A 541 22.73 34.91 58.08
N ALA A 542 23.36 34.53 56.98
CA ALA A 542 24.80 34.25 56.95
C ALA A 542 25.63 35.49 57.31
N GLU A 543 25.24 36.67 56.83
CA GLU A 543 25.90 37.93 57.17
C GLU A 543 25.68 38.30 58.64
N SER A 544 24.46 38.11 59.17
CA SER A 544 24.13 38.31 60.58
C SER A 544 24.97 37.40 61.48
N ASP A 545 25.05 36.11 61.15
CA ASP A 545 25.82 35.11 61.89
C ASP A 545 27.32 35.44 61.86
N TYR A 546 27.84 35.91 60.71
CA TYR A 546 29.22 36.35 60.57
C TYR A 546 29.54 37.56 61.47
N ILE A 547 28.66 38.57 61.48
CA ILE A 547 28.84 39.76 62.33
C ILE A 547 28.73 39.38 63.81
N ALA A 548 27.78 38.53 64.19
CA ALA A 548 27.64 38.04 65.56
C ALA A 548 28.91 37.32 66.03
N ALA A 549 29.48 36.45 65.18
CA ALA A 549 30.75 35.78 65.45
C ALA A 549 31.93 36.77 65.60
N LEU A 550 31.98 37.81 64.76
CA LEU A 550 32.99 38.86 64.84
C LEU A 550 32.87 39.70 66.14
N THR A 551 31.63 39.93 66.58
CA THR A 551 31.33 40.72 67.79
C THR A 551 31.65 39.93 69.07
N GLU A 552 31.41 38.62 69.08
CA GLU A 552 31.85 37.72 70.16
C GLU A 552 33.37 37.57 70.20
N ALA A 553 34.06 37.54 69.05
CA ALA A 553 35.52 37.54 68.96
C ALA A 553 36.15 38.88 69.41
N GLY A 554 35.44 39.99 69.25
CA GLY A 554 35.87 41.35 69.65
C GLY A 554 35.59 41.70 71.12
N LYS A 555 34.85 40.89 71.88
CA LYS A 555 34.74 41.07 73.33
C LYS A 555 36.07 40.71 73.99
N VAL A 556 36.79 41.73 74.46
CA VAL A 556 37.93 41.52 75.38
C VAL A 556 37.40 40.91 76.67
N LYS A 557 37.42 39.58 76.78
CA LYS A 557 37.33 38.89 78.07
C LYS A 557 38.64 39.15 78.82
N GLY A 558 38.62 40.11 79.74
CA GLY A 558 39.72 40.27 80.71
C GLY A 558 40.24 41.68 80.98
N MET A 559 39.48 42.76 80.74
CA MET A 559 39.85 44.08 81.28
C MET A 559 38.66 44.90 81.79
N GLY A 560 38.59 45.05 83.12
CA GLY A 560 38.27 46.31 83.79
C GLY A 560 36.79 46.62 84.07
N GLY A 561 36.32 46.29 85.27
CA GLY A 561 35.03 46.79 85.77
C GLY A 561 34.58 46.22 87.11
N ASN A 562 35.38 46.31 88.17
CA ASN A 562 34.85 46.34 89.55
C ASN A 562 35.81 47.05 90.51
N THR A 563 35.86 48.37 90.36
CA THR A 563 36.75 49.35 91.02
C THR A 563 36.23 49.77 92.41
N THR A 564 35.86 48.81 93.26
CA THR A 564 35.42 49.11 94.64
C THR A 564 35.96 48.17 95.72
N LYS A 565 36.69 47.10 95.39
CA LYS A 565 37.32 46.21 96.39
C LYS A 565 38.85 46.26 96.47
N THR A 566 39.53 46.99 95.59
CA THR A 566 41.01 47.08 95.54
C THR A 566 41.58 48.38 96.09
N VAL A 567 40.76 49.38 96.38
CA VAL A 567 41.23 50.65 96.96
C VAL A 567 41.53 50.48 98.46
N GLU A 568 40.64 49.87 99.24
CA GLU A 568 40.84 49.69 100.69
C GLU A 568 42.08 48.85 101.05
N ALA A 569 42.35 47.78 100.29
CA ALA A 569 43.53 46.94 100.52
C ALA A 569 44.86 47.66 100.17
N GLY A 570 44.85 48.51 99.13
CA GLY A 570 46.02 49.32 98.76
C GLY A 570 46.29 50.46 99.74
N THR A 571 45.23 51.12 100.23
CA THR A 571 45.28 52.15 101.26
C THR A 571 45.86 51.58 102.57
N GLN A 572 45.45 50.38 102.96
CA GLN A 572 45.93 49.74 104.19
C GLN A 572 47.40 49.30 104.11
N ALA A 573 47.83 48.75 102.96
CA ALA A 573 49.24 48.41 102.72
C ALA A 573 50.16 49.65 102.69
N LEU A 574 49.70 50.76 102.11
CA LEU A 574 50.44 52.03 102.11
C LEU A 574 50.56 52.62 103.51
N ARG A 575 49.50 52.53 104.33
CA ARG A 575 49.51 52.97 105.73
C ARG A 575 50.53 52.19 106.55
N GLU A 576 50.57 50.87 106.42
CA GLU A 576 51.53 50.03 107.14
C GLU A 576 52.97 50.29 106.71
N ALA A 577 53.22 50.52 105.41
CA ALA A 577 54.53 50.90 104.90
C ALA A 577 55.01 52.25 105.46
N LEU A 578 54.14 53.26 105.51
CA LEU A 578 54.45 54.58 106.06
C LEU A 578 54.70 54.54 107.57
N LYS A 579 53.95 53.74 108.33
CA LYS A 579 54.18 53.54 109.77
C LYS A 579 55.52 52.88 110.05
N LYS A 580 55.96 51.99 109.16
CA LYS A 580 57.24 51.28 109.29
C LYS A 580 58.45 52.16 108.94
N THR A 581 58.28 53.10 108.00
CA THR A 581 59.34 54.05 107.61
C THR A 581 59.37 55.30 108.49
N ASN A 582 58.25 55.68 109.11
CA ASN A 582 58.14 56.84 109.99
C ASN A 582 57.45 56.46 111.31
N PRO A 583 58.16 55.80 112.25
CA PRO A 583 57.56 55.27 113.48
C PRO A 583 56.99 56.34 114.42
N GLU A 584 57.52 57.56 114.31
CA GLU A 584 57.13 58.73 115.13
C GLU A 584 55.82 59.38 114.66
N TRP A 585 55.28 58.99 113.50
CA TRP A 585 54.06 59.59 112.96
C TRP A 585 52.83 59.09 113.73
N THR A 586 52.01 60.04 114.16
CA THR A 586 50.72 59.74 114.78
C THR A 586 49.75 59.15 113.76
N ASP A 587 48.77 58.37 114.24
CA ASP A 587 47.80 57.72 113.35
C ASP A 587 47.02 58.73 112.47
N ALA A 588 46.79 59.95 112.96
CA ALA A 588 46.18 61.04 112.19
C ALA A 588 47.06 61.52 111.02
N GLN A 589 48.39 61.57 111.21
CA GLN A 589 49.34 61.96 110.16
C GLN A 589 49.47 60.87 109.09
N LEU A 590 49.44 59.60 109.49
CA LEU A 590 49.40 58.46 108.57
C LEU A 590 48.13 58.45 107.73
N ASP A 591 46.97 58.75 108.34
CA ASP A 591 45.70 58.85 107.62
C ASP A 591 45.67 60.00 106.62
N THR A 592 46.21 61.15 106.99
CA THR A 592 46.37 62.31 106.09
C THR A 592 47.24 61.95 104.89
N ALA A 593 48.39 61.31 105.11
CA ALA A 593 49.32 60.92 104.07
C ALA A 593 48.76 59.87 103.09
N VAL A 594 47.96 58.92 103.58
CA VAL A 594 47.38 57.85 102.76
C VAL A 594 46.10 58.32 102.05
N SER A 595 45.35 59.25 102.63
CA SER A 595 44.15 59.84 102.02
C SER A 595 44.46 61.00 101.06
N GLY A 596 45.70 61.50 101.05
CA GLY A 596 46.18 62.53 100.12
C GLY A 596 45.48 63.89 100.27
N ARG A 597 44.97 64.20 101.47
CA ARG A 597 44.25 65.44 101.79
C ARG A 597 45.01 66.31 102.77
#